data_AF-A0A922DCL5-F1
#
_entry.id   AF-A0A922DCL5-F1
#
_cell.length_a   1.000
_cell.length_b   1.000
_cell.length_c   1.000
_cell.angle_alpha   90.00
_cell.angle_beta   90.00
_cell.angle_gamma   90.00
#
_symmetry.space_group_name_H-M   'P 1'
#
loop_
_entity.id
_entity.type
_entity.pdbx_description
1 polymer ?
#
loop_
_entity_poly.entity_id
_entity_poly.type
_entity_poly.pdbx_seq_one_letter_code
_entity_poly.pdbx_strand_id
1 'polypeptide(L)'
;MAAVKFPDIEVNYSDNKTWKLAITFNRDMVDAEKAAIPKATLLCLSFHENSQAMIDSWSGPFLGAYSDSKDLQLYEVSFTDSWFLCWNPIKQLLLRMMKKYKYEGKDTLQKQIIYSFGDHYYFRKELKILNLLTGYIFLLDKFGRIRWQGLGVATEEELSSLLSCTSLLLEEK
;
A
#
# COMPACT_ATOMS: atom_id res chain seq x y z
N MET A 1 -17.53 -16.09 3.01
CA MET A 1 -17.51 -14.68 3.46
C MET A 1 -17.57 -13.78 2.25
N ALA A 2 -18.42 -12.75 2.25
CA ALA A 2 -18.47 -11.78 1.16
C ALA A 2 -17.14 -11.02 1.10
N ALA A 3 -16.57 -10.86 -0.10
CA ALA A 3 -15.31 -10.16 -0.28
C ALA A 3 -15.52 -8.66 -0.05
N VAL A 4 -14.90 -8.10 1.00
CA VAL A 4 -15.00 -6.69 1.36
C VAL A 4 -14.10 -5.89 0.43
N LYS A 5 -14.66 -4.86 -0.23
CA LYS A 5 -13.89 -3.96 -1.08
C LYS A 5 -13.02 -3.06 -0.20
N PHE A 6 -11.77 -2.85 -0.59
CA PHE A 6 -10.92 -1.85 0.05
C PHE A 6 -11.47 -0.44 -0.25
N PRO A 7 -11.60 0.45 0.75
CA PRO A 7 -12.15 1.77 0.56
C PRO A 7 -11.23 2.67 -0.27
N ASP A 8 -11.82 3.59 -1.01
CA ASP A 8 -11.05 4.53 -1.84
C ASP A 8 -10.24 5.48 -0.95
N ILE A 9 -8.99 5.73 -1.34
CA ILE A 9 -8.07 6.62 -0.63
C ILE A 9 -7.34 7.54 -1.59
N GLU A 10 -7.25 8.82 -1.24
CA GLU A 10 -6.47 9.81 -2.00
C GLU A 10 -5.00 9.75 -1.56
N VAL A 11 -4.11 9.50 -2.50
CA VAL A 11 -2.67 9.35 -2.23
C VAL A 11 -1.86 10.31 -3.10
N ASN A 12 -0.70 10.70 -2.59
CA ASN A 12 0.22 11.59 -3.26
C ASN A 12 1.55 10.86 -3.41
N TYR A 13 2.04 10.81 -4.64
CA TYR A 13 3.39 10.34 -4.92
C TYR A 13 4.41 11.47 -4.70
N SER A 14 5.68 11.08 -4.53
CA SER A 14 6.84 11.99 -4.44
C SER A 14 6.99 12.95 -5.64
N ASP A 15 6.31 12.67 -6.76
CA ASP A 15 6.29 13.49 -7.97
C ASP A 15 5.23 14.61 -7.95
N ASN A 16 4.59 14.86 -6.80
CA ASN A 16 3.57 15.90 -6.62
C ASN A 16 2.30 15.69 -7.48
N LYS A 17 2.17 14.52 -8.11
CA LYS A 17 0.93 14.07 -8.74
C LYS A 17 0.04 13.44 -7.68
N THR A 18 -1.13 14.03 -7.46
CA THR A 18 -2.19 13.46 -6.64
C THR A 18 -2.94 12.43 -7.48
N TRP A 19 -3.02 11.20 -6.99
CA TRP A 19 -3.79 10.13 -7.61
C TRP A 19 -4.76 9.59 -6.57
N LYS A 20 -6.00 9.32 -6.96
CA LYS A 20 -6.81 8.38 -6.18
C LYS A 20 -6.11 7.03 -6.32
N LEU A 21 -5.76 6.39 -5.20
CA LEU A 21 -5.31 5.01 -5.22
C LEU A 21 -6.53 4.17 -5.57
N ALA A 22 -6.87 4.17 -6.85
CA ALA A 22 -7.86 3.30 -7.43
C ALA A 22 -7.24 1.91 -7.48
N ILE A 23 -7.17 1.24 -6.32
CA ILE A 23 -6.88 -0.19 -6.28
C ILE A 23 -8.01 -0.94 -7.01
N THR A 24 -9.16 -0.28 -7.21
CA THR A 24 -10.15 -0.70 -8.20
C THR A 24 -9.77 -0.29 -9.61
N PHE A 25 -9.71 -1.29 -10.50
CA PHE A 25 -9.99 -1.10 -11.92
C PHE A 25 -11.33 -0.36 -12.07
N ASN A 26 -11.27 0.94 -12.35
CA ASN A 26 -12.44 1.69 -12.76
C ASN A 26 -12.62 1.43 -14.26
N ARG A 27 -13.73 0.77 -14.64
CA ARG A 27 -14.05 0.41 -16.04
C ARG A 27 -14.12 1.61 -17.00
N ASP A 28 -14.09 2.84 -16.48
CA ASP A 28 -14.39 4.06 -17.23
C ASP A 28 -13.15 4.91 -17.57
N MET A 29 -11.95 4.33 -17.62
CA MET A 29 -10.78 5.01 -18.21
C MET A 29 -10.46 4.44 -19.59
N VAL A 30 -11.00 5.11 -20.60
CA VAL A 30 -10.84 4.79 -22.02
C VAL A 30 -9.38 4.94 -22.52
N ASP A 31 -8.46 5.48 -21.72
CA ASP A 31 -7.09 5.81 -22.19
C ASP A 31 -5.94 5.23 -21.34
N ALA A 32 -6.16 4.19 -20.53
CA ALA A 32 -5.08 3.48 -19.83
C ALA A 32 -4.60 2.25 -20.62
N GLU A 33 -4.23 2.45 -21.89
CA GLU A 33 -3.68 1.39 -22.71
C GLU A 33 -2.30 0.94 -22.18
N LYS A 34 -2.19 -0.34 -21.83
CA LYS A 34 -0.95 -1.15 -21.63
C LYS A 34 -0.16 -1.05 -20.32
N ALA A 35 -0.75 -0.70 -19.19
CA ALA A 35 -0.19 -1.15 -17.91
C ALA A 35 -0.78 -2.52 -17.57
N ALA A 36 0.05 -3.57 -17.50
CA ALA A 36 -0.40 -4.88 -17.03
C ALA A 36 -0.99 -4.73 -15.62
N ILE A 37 -2.26 -5.09 -15.46
CA ILE A 37 -2.95 -4.98 -14.17
C ILE A 37 -2.31 -6.01 -13.23
N PRO A 38 -1.82 -5.60 -12.05
CA PRO A 38 -1.27 -6.54 -11.08
C PRO A 38 -2.37 -7.50 -10.62
N LYS A 39 -2.02 -8.79 -10.48
CA LYS A 39 -2.95 -9.82 -10.00
C LYS A 39 -3.23 -9.67 -8.51
N ALA A 40 -2.22 -9.27 -7.75
CA ALA A 40 -2.39 -8.99 -6.33
C ALA A 40 -1.53 -7.79 -5.90
N THR A 41 -1.97 -7.14 -4.84
CA THR A 41 -1.32 -5.96 -4.28
C THR A 41 -1.21 -6.12 -2.77
N LEU A 42 0.01 -6.03 -2.24
CA LEU A 42 0.23 -5.92 -0.80
C LEU A 42 0.23 -4.44 -0.42
N LEU A 43 -0.65 -4.07 0.50
CA LEU A 43 -0.81 -2.73 0.99
C LEU A 43 -0.45 -2.68 2.48
N CYS A 44 0.57 -1.89 2.80
CA CYS A 44 1.06 -1.64 4.14
C CYS A 44 0.62 -0.23 4.56
N LEU A 45 -0.17 -0.10 5.62
CA LEU A 45 -0.61 1.20 6.15
C LEU A 45 0.19 1.53 7.41
N SER A 46 0.87 2.68 7.39
CA SER A 46 1.59 3.23 8.54
C SER A 46 1.00 4.60 8.91
N PHE A 47 0.48 4.74 10.13
CA PHE A 47 -0.07 6.02 10.62
C PHE A 47 0.90 6.79 11.52
N HIS A 48 1.99 6.14 11.91
CA HIS A 48 2.99 6.70 12.80
C HIS A 48 4.35 6.05 12.54
N GLU A 49 5.45 6.78 12.76
CA GLU A 49 6.83 6.29 12.56
C GLU A 49 7.11 4.99 13.32
N ASN A 50 6.59 4.85 14.55
CA ASN A 50 6.67 3.63 15.35
C ASN A 50 6.14 2.36 14.66
N SER A 51 5.25 2.49 13.66
CA SER A 51 4.75 1.35 12.90
C SER A 51 5.72 0.87 11.81
N GLN A 52 6.78 1.62 11.51
CA GLN A 52 7.70 1.28 10.42
C GLN A 52 8.37 -0.08 10.62
N ALA A 53 8.88 -0.35 11.82
CA ALA A 53 9.49 -1.65 12.14
C ALA A 53 8.49 -2.81 11.98
N MET A 54 7.21 -2.55 12.24
CA MET A 54 6.14 -3.52 11.99
C MET A 54 5.98 -3.74 10.49
N ILE A 55 5.85 -2.68 9.69
CA ILE A 55 5.75 -2.76 8.22
C ILE A 55 6.95 -3.48 7.60
N ASP A 56 8.16 -3.23 8.10
CA ASP A 56 9.38 -3.85 7.59
C ASP A 56 9.41 -5.36 7.90
N SER A 57 8.83 -5.80 9.03
CA SER A 57 8.69 -7.23 9.36
C SER A 57 7.81 -8.01 8.37
N TRP A 58 6.90 -7.34 7.67
CA TRP A 58 6.06 -7.94 6.62
C TRP A 58 6.68 -7.76 5.23
N SER A 59 7.04 -6.52 4.90
CA SER A 59 7.47 -6.14 3.55
C SER A 59 8.82 -6.74 3.16
N GLY A 60 9.75 -6.91 4.10
CA GLY A 60 11.05 -7.53 3.84
C GLY A 60 10.92 -8.99 3.35
N PRO A 61 10.31 -9.89 4.14
CA PRO A 61 10.07 -11.28 3.73
C PRO A 61 9.23 -11.39 2.45
N PHE A 62 8.20 -10.55 2.30
CA PHE A 62 7.35 -10.55 1.11
C PHE A 62 8.12 -10.18 -0.16
N LEU A 63 8.96 -9.14 -0.11
CA LEU A 63 9.84 -8.77 -1.22
C LEU A 63 10.84 -9.88 -1.53
N GLY A 64 11.42 -10.50 -0.51
CA GLY A 64 12.34 -11.64 -0.70
C GLY A 64 11.69 -12.84 -1.38
N ALA A 65 10.40 -13.10 -1.12
CA ALA A 65 9.67 -14.22 -1.71
C ALA A 65 9.22 -13.95 -3.16
N TYR A 66 8.99 -12.69 -3.53
CA TYR A 66 8.31 -12.34 -4.77
C TYR A 66 9.03 -11.31 -5.67
N SER A 67 10.27 -10.95 -5.36
CA SER A 67 11.06 -9.89 -6.04
C SER A 67 11.01 -9.94 -7.58
N ASP A 68 10.91 -11.14 -8.13
CA ASP A 68 11.03 -11.42 -9.57
C ASP A 68 9.68 -11.36 -10.31
N SER A 69 8.57 -11.28 -9.57
CA SER A 69 7.23 -11.32 -10.15
C SER A 69 6.75 -9.93 -10.58
N LYS A 70 6.37 -9.77 -11.85
CA LYS A 70 5.82 -8.50 -12.37
C LYS A 70 4.32 -8.33 -12.12
N ASP A 71 3.67 -9.39 -11.66
CA ASP A 71 2.22 -9.45 -11.41
C ASP A 71 1.82 -8.94 -10.01
N LEU A 72 2.79 -8.57 -9.17
CA LEU A 72 2.56 -8.08 -7.82
C LEU A 72 2.89 -6.60 -7.70
N GLN A 73 2.25 -5.94 -6.75
CA GLN A 73 2.60 -4.57 -6.34
C GLN A 73 2.70 -4.51 -4.83
N LEU A 74 3.69 -3.76 -4.33
CA LEU A 74 3.86 -3.48 -2.92
C LEU A 74 3.75 -1.98 -2.70
N TYR A 75 2.73 -1.57 -1.95
CA TYR A 75 2.50 -0.20 -1.55
C TYR A 75 2.66 -0.03 -0.06
N GLU A 76 3.36 1.02 0.33
CA GLU A 76 3.36 1.50 1.70
C GLU A 76 2.69 2.86 1.73
N VAL A 77 1.52 2.94 2.36
CA VAL A 77 0.77 4.18 2.57
C VAL A 77 1.15 4.74 3.93
N SER A 78 1.94 5.81 3.92
CA SER A 78 2.23 6.59 5.11
C SER A 78 1.19 7.69 5.26
N PHE A 79 0.46 7.66 6.36
CA PHE A 79 -0.54 8.67 6.70
C PHE A 79 0.12 9.79 7.50
N THR A 80 -0.11 11.01 7.06
CA THR A 80 0.35 12.21 7.75
C THR A 80 -0.85 13.06 8.14
N ASP A 81 -1.13 13.12 9.44
CA ASP A 81 -2.24 13.92 10.03
C ASP A 81 -1.80 15.31 10.48
N SER A 82 -0.49 15.59 10.44
CA SER A 82 0.07 16.85 10.90
C SER A 82 -0.39 18.00 10.01
N TRP A 83 -1.21 18.89 10.58
CA TRP A 83 -1.82 20.02 9.89
C TRP A 83 -0.80 20.91 9.14
N PHE A 84 0.41 21.09 9.68
CA PHE A 84 1.48 21.86 9.06
C PHE A 84 2.16 21.11 7.90
N LEU A 85 2.29 19.78 7.99
CA LEU A 85 2.79 18.96 6.87
C LEU A 85 1.76 18.92 5.72
N CYS A 86 0.49 19.18 6.02
CA CYS A 86 -0.56 19.34 5.02
C CYS A 86 -0.52 20.71 4.29
N TRP A 87 0.26 21.69 4.76
CA TRP A 87 0.43 22.96 4.04
C TRP A 87 1.18 22.74 2.73
N ASN A 88 0.59 23.19 1.61
CA ASN A 88 1.14 23.01 0.27
C ASN A 88 2.65 23.27 0.11
N PRO A 89 3.25 24.38 0.61
CA PRO A 89 4.69 24.59 0.46
C PRO A 89 5.52 23.56 1.22
N ILE A 90 5.09 23.16 2.42
CA ILE A 90 5.77 22.17 3.26
C ILE A 90 5.59 20.78 2.66
N LYS A 91 4.37 20.41 2.25
CA LYS A 91 4.05 19.18 1.52
C LYS A 91 4.93 19.02 0.28
N GLN A 92 5.07 20.06 -0.54
CA GLN A 92 5.94 20.02 -1.72
C GLN A 92 7.41 19.82 -1.37
N LEU A 93 7.90 20.46 -0.30
CA LEU A 93 9.27 20.31 0.17
C LEU A 93 9.54 18.88 0.66
N LEU A 94 8.62 18.31 1.46
CA LEU A 94 8.70 16.92 1.95
C LEU A 94 8.76 15.93 0.79
N LEU A 95 7.81 16.02 -0.14
CA LEU A 95 7.74 15.14 -1.31
C LEU A 95 9.02 15.23 -2.16
N ARG A 96 9.59 16.44 -2.30
CA ARG A 96 10.85 16.66 -3.03
C ARG A 96 12.06 16.06 -2.32
N MET A 97 12.13 16.12 -0.98
CA MET A 97 13.19 15.46 -0.22
C MET A 97 13.09 13.94 -0.35
N MET A 98 11.88 13.39 -0.23
CA MET A 98 11.62 11.95 -0.33
C MET A 98 11.90 11.40 -1.73
N LYS A 99 11.66 12.18 -2.80
CA LYS A 99 12.02 11.81 -4.17
C LYS A 99 13.51 11.52 -4.35
N LYS A 100 14.39 12.22 -3.62
CA LYS A 100 15.84 12.01 -3.71
C LYS A 100 16.29 10.67 -3.12
N TYR A 101 15.55 10.13 -2.16
CA TYR A 101 15.88 8.86 -1.51
C TYR A 101 15.44 7.63 -2.32
N LYS A 102 14.52 7.79 -3.28
CA LYS A 102 13.89 6.67 -4.00
C LYS A 102 14.58 6.29 -5.32
N TYR A 103 15.72 6.88 -5.64
CA TYR A 103 16.41 6.71 -6.93
C TYR A 103 17.65 5.81 -6.83
N GLU A 104 17.48 4.56 -6.39
CA GLU A 104 18.48 3.50 -6.57
C GLU A 104 17.78 2.15 -6.81
N GLY A 105 17.95 1.62 -8.02
CA GLY A 105 17.45 0.30 -8.42
C GLY A 105 16.40 0.38 -9.53
N LYS A 106 16.70 -0.20 -10.68
CA LYS A 106 15.75 -0.48 -11.76
C LYS A 106 15.57 -2.00 -11.81
N ASP A 107 14.33 -2.46 -12.00
CA ASP A 107 13.94 -3.80 -12.51
C ASP A 107 13.43 -4.89 -11.53
N THR A 108 13.20 -4.62 -10.25
CA THR A 108 12.56 -5.58 -9.30
C THR A 108 11.30 -5.03 -8.67
N LEU A 109 10.45 -5.89 -8.07
CA LEU A 109 9.37 -5.40 -7.19
C LEU A 109 9.97 -4.50 -6.12
N GLN A 110 9.60 -3.21 -6.17
CA GLN A 110 10.06 -2.24 -5.20
C GLN A 110 8.89 -1.77 -4.34
N LYS A 111 9.16 -1.61 -3.05
CA LYS A 111 8.25 -0.99 -2.09
C LYS A 111 7.95 0.45 -2.53
N GLN A 112 6.74 0.68 -3.02
CA GLN A 112 6.30 2.01 -3.41
C GLN A 112 5.72 2.74 -2.18
N ILE A 113 6.53 3.57 -1.55
CA ILE A 113 6.07 4.47 -0.50
C ILE A 113 5.24 5.61 -1.13
N ILE A 114 4.01 5.77 -0.67
CA ILE A 114 3.02 6.78 -1.05
C ILE A 114 2.44 7.45 0.19
N TYR A 115 2.02 8.70 0.07
CA TYR A 115 1.62 9.53 1.22
C TYR A 115 0.16 9.94 1.13
N SER A 116 -0.58 9.76 2.21
CA SER A 116 -1.96 10.24 2.33
C SER A 116 -2.02 11.32 3.41
N PHE A 117 -2.49 12.51 3.05
CA PHE A 117 -2.51 13.70 3.91
C PHE A 117 -3.95 14.04 4.29
N GLY A 118 -4.23 14.24 5.59
CA GLY A 118 -5.58 14.50 6.11
C GLY A 118 -5.91 13.73 7.38
N ASP A 119 -7.16 13.81 7.84
CA ASP A 119 -7.62 13.19 9.11
C ASP A 119 -8.02 11.70 8.99
N HIS A 120 -8.28 11.26 7.76
CA HIS A 120 -8.65 9.90 7.34
C HIS A 120 -9.67 9.22 8.25
N TYR A 121 -10.56 9.99 8.88
CA TYR A 121 -11.44 9.48 9.93
C TYR A 121 -12.39 8.41 9.41
N TYR A 122 -13.07 8.68 8.29
CA TYR A 122 -14.03 7.74 7.69
C TYR A 122 -13.34 6.48 7.14
N PHE A 123 -12.20 6.64 6.48
CA PHE A 123 -11.37 5.54 6.00
C PHE A 123 -10.98 4.59 7.15
N ARG A 124 -10.49 5.14 8.27
CA ARG A 124 -10.14 4.35 9.45
C ARG A 124 -11.35 3.63 10.04
N LYS A 125 -12.51 4.29 10.07
CA LYS A 125 -13.75 3.70 10.60
C LYS A 125 -14.20 2.50 9.77
N GLU A 126 -14.13 2.58 8.44
CA GLU A 126 -14.51 1.48 7.54
C GLU A 126 -13.60 0.25 7.70
N LEU A 127 -12.29 0.46 7.85
CA LEU A 127 -11.31 -0.61 8.06
C LEU A 127 -11.16 -1.04 9.53
N LYS A 128 -11.94 -0.45 10.45
CA LYS A 128 -11.85 -0.67 11.91
C LYS A 128 -10.43 -0.45 12.47
N ILE A 129 -9.73 0.55 11.92
CA ILE A 129 -8.40 0.96 12.37
C ILE A 129 -8.56 1.83 13.62
N LEU A 130 -8.16 1.27 14.77
CA LEU A 130 -8.27 1.93 16.07
C LEU A 130 -6.91 2.42 16.59
N ASN A 131 -5.83 1.68 16.33
CA ASN A 131 -4.50 1.98 16.88
C ASN A 131 -3.57 2.54 15.80
N LEU A 132 -3.30 3.83 15.84
CA LEU A 132 -2.43 4.50 14.87
C LEU A 132 -0.93 4.18 15.06
N LEU A 133 -0.55 3.59 16.19
CA LEU A 133 0.81 3.14 16.43
C LEU A 133 1.08 1.76 15.83
N THR A 134 0.03 1.08 15.33
CA THR A 134 0.11 -0.26 14.75
C THR A 134 0.17 -0.17 13.23
N GLY A 135 1.05 -0.97 12.62
CA GLY A 135 1.07 -1.17 11.17
C GLY A 135 -0.04 -2.13 10.76
N TYR A 136 -0.74 -1.82 9.66
CA TYR A 136 -1.81 -2.67 9.13
C TYR A 136 -1.45 -3.17 7.73
N ILE A 137 -1.72 -4.44 7.47
CA ILE A 137 -1.35 -5.11 6.22
C ILE A 137 -2.60 -5.65 5.57
N PHE A 138 -2.77 -5.38 4.28
CA PHE A 138 -3.88 -5.88 3.48
C PHE A 138 -3.36 -6.48 2.18
N LEU A 139 -3.77 -7.72 1.90
CA LEU A 139 -3.58 -8.32 0.58
C LEU A 139 -4.85 -8.12 -0.23
N LEU A 140 -4.68 -7.50 -1.39
CA LEU A 140 -5.78 -7.14 -2.28
C LEU A 140 -5.68 -7.96 -3.57
N ASP A 141 -6.82 -8.40 -4.09
CA ASP A 141 -6.91 -9.01 -5.42
C ASP A 141 -6.91 -7.96 -6.55
N LYS A 142 -6.91 -8.43 -7.81
CA LYS A 142 -7.04 -7.60 -9.02
C LYS A 142 -8.27 -6.69 -9.05
N PHE A 143 -9.27 -6.92 -8.18
CA PHE A 143 -10.48 -6.13 -8.08
C PHE A 143 -10.46 -5.16 -6.88
N GLY A 144 -9.35 -5.09 -6.14
CA GLY A 144 -9.22 -4.26 -4.94
C GLY A 144 -10.02 -4.80 -3.74
N ARG A 145 -10.32 -6.09 -3.70
CA ARG A 145 -11.01 -6.72 -2.56
C ARG A 145 -9.99 -7.28 -1.58
N ILE A 146 -10.28 -7.14 -0.29
CA ILE A 146 -9.43 -7.66 0.78
C ILE A 146 -9.54 -9.18 0.79
N ARG A 147 -8.40 -9.86 0.54
CA ARG A 147 -8.28 -11.33 0.55
C ARG A 147 -7.59 -11.83 1.81
N TRP A 148 -6.73 -11.01 2.40
CA TRP A 148 -6.03 -11.30 3.64
C TRP A 148 -5.73 -9.99 4.39
N GLN A 149 -5.63 -10.07 5.72
CA GLN A 149 -5.29 -8.93 6.57
C GLN A 149 -4.39 -9.35 7.73
N GLY A 150 -3.50 -8.45 8.15
CA GLY A 150 -2.60 -8.61 9.30
C GLY A 150 -2.40 -7.28 10.01
N LEU A 151 -1.89 -7.33 11.24
CA LEU A 151 -1.63 -6.14 12.05
C LEU A 151 -0.42 -6.36 12.96
N GLY A 152 0.28 -5.28 13.30
CA GLY A 152 1.39 -5.35 14.24
C GLY A 152 2.63 -6.00 13.64
N VAL A 153 3.48 -6.59 14.50
CA VAL A 153 4.69 -7.30 14.08
C VAL A 153 4.32 -8.67 13.52
N ALA A 154 4.92 -9.04 12.39
CA ALA A 154 4.63 -10.29 11.70
C ALA A 154 5.09 -11.50 12.52
N THR A 155 4.19 -12.48 12.70
CA THR A 155 4.56 -13.82 13.17
C THR A 155 4.90 -14.73 11.98
N GLU A 156 5.66 -15.80 12.23
CA GLU A 156 6.03 -16.76 11.18
C GLU A 156 4.80 -17.46 10.56
N GLU A 157 3.78 -17.73 11.38
CA GLU A 157 2.51 -18.33 10.94
C GLU A 157 1.73 -17.39 10.01
N GLU A 158 1.63 -16.11 10.38
CA GLU A 158 0.94 -15.11 9.58
C GLU A 158 1.70 -14.80 8.28
N LEU A 159 3.04 -14.76 8.31
CA LEU A 159 3.85 -14.63 7.11
C LEU A 159 3.62 -15.79 6.16
N SER A 160 3.66 -17.02 6.68
CA SER A 160 3.39 -18.23 5.88
C SER A 160 1.98 -18.20 5.29
N SER A 161 0.99 -17.75 6.06
CA SER A 161 -0.39 -17.56 5.59
C SER A 161 -0.48 -16.49 4.49
N LEU A 162 0.17 -15.34 4.66
CA LEU A 162 0.21 -14.26 3.68
C LEU A 162 0.81 -14.72 2.34
N LEU A 163 1.96 -15.39 2.39
CA LEU A 163 2.63 -15.92 1.20
C LEU A 163 1.77 -16.99 0.52
N SER A 164 1.20 -17.92 1.27
CA SER A 164 0.29 -18.94 0.72
C SER A 164 -0.92 -18.32 0.03
N CYS A 165 -1.58 -17.34 0.67
CA CYS A 165 -2.69 -16.61 0.06
C CYS A 165 -2.27 -15.84 -1.21
N THR A 166 -1.07 -15.27 -1.21
CA THR A 166 -0.55 -14.54 -2.38
C THR A 166 -0.31 -15.47 -3.55
N SER A 167 0.29 -16.64 -3.33
CA SER A 167 0.48 -17.65 -4.38
C SER A 167 -0.85 -18.11 -5.00
N LEU A 168 -1.90 -18.30 -4.18
CA LEU A 168 -3.22 -18.65 -4.69
C LEU A 168 -3.79 -17.56 -5.62
N LEU A 169 -3.64 -16.28 -5.28
CA LEU A 169 -4.10 -15.17 -6.14
C LEU A 169 -3.31 -15.06 -7.45
N LEU A 170 -2.04 -15.49 -7.45
CA LEU A 170 -1.22 -15.50 -8.67
C LEU A 170 -1.59 -16.64 -9.63
N GLU A 171 -2.09 -17.75 -9.09
CA GLU A 171 -2.57 -18.92 -9.82
C GLU A 171 -4.02 -18.78 -10.33
N GLU A 172 -4.84 -17.94 -9.68
CA GLU A 172 -6.20 -17.61 -10.14
C GLU A 172 -6.18 -16.97 -11.54
N LYS A 173 -6.83 -17.63 -12.51
CA LYS A 173 -6.97 -17.16 -13.90
C LYS A 173 -8.00 -16.05 -14.05
#